data_AF-A0A961V3B1-F1
#
_entry.id   AF-A0A961V3B1-F1
#
_cell.length_a   1.000
_cell.length_b   1.000
_cell.length_c   1.000
_cell.angle_alpha   90.00
_cell.angle_beta   90.00
_cell.angle_gamma   90.00
#
_symmetry.space_group_name_H-M   'P 1'
#
loop_
_entity.id
_entity.type
_entity.pdbx_description
1 polymer ?
#
loop_
_entity_poly.entity_id
_entity_poly.type
_entity_poly.pdbx_seq_one_letter_code
_entity_poly.pdbx_strand_id
1 'polypeptide(L)'
;MTRTFLIGSALVAVLTLGSAPAMAGKIKIEQWGWSNSAGGNQVGKKNRIGIHQNGSWNTGIAEQYGKRNTSAIGQDGYNNYGDTFQRGRNNAAGIGQFGSNHNAIITQDGNGNIAAGVQVGNGCRGDVIQSGHGNVAAFVQTCN
;
A
#
# COMPACT_ATOMS: atom_id res chain seq x y z
N MET A 1 -25.17 -6.68 -28.56
CA MET A 1 -26.08 -7.29 -27.56
C MET A 1 -25.59 -6.88 -26.18
N THR A 2 -26.19 -5.86 -25.59
CA THR A 2 -25.86 -5.35 -24.24
C THR A 2 -26.76 -6.05 -23.23
N ARG A 3 -26.19 -6.83 -22.31
CA ARG A 3 -26.94 -7.47 -21.22
C ARG A 3 -26.94 -6.56 -20.01
N THR A 4 -28.06 -5.88 -19.80
CA THR A 4 -28.35 -5.06 -18.61
C THR A 4 -28.70 -5.99 -17.45
N PHE A 5 -27.98 -5.89 -16.34
CA PHE A 5 -28.35 -6.55 -15.09
C PHE A 5 -28.90 -5.50 -14.11
N LEU A 6 -30.20 -5.62 -13.80
CA LEU A 6 -30.85 -4.94 -12.68
C LEU A 6 -30.76 -5.87 -11.47
N ILE A 7 -30.08 -5.43 -10.40
CA ILE A 7 -30.16 -6.08 -9.10
C ILE A 7 -30.66 -5.01 -8.13
N GLY A 8 -31.92 -5.15 -7.72
CA GLY A 8 -32.48 -4.40 -6.59
C GLY A 8 -31.96 -4.97 -5.27
N SER A 9 -31.78 -4.10 -4.28
CA SER A 9 -31.57 -4.54 -2.89
C SER A 9 -32.04 -3.49 -1.88
N ALA A 10 -32.59 -4.05 -0.81
CA ALA A 10 -33.44 -3.48 0.23
C ALA A 10 -32.89 -2.26 1.00
N LEU A 11 -33.82 -1.39 1.39
CA LEU A 11 -33.68 -0.41 2.46
C LEU A 11 -33.56 -1.14 3.80
N VAL A 12 -32.43 -0.93 4.51
CA VAL A 12 -32.29 -1.31 5.92
C VAL A 12 -32.06 -0.03 6.72
N ALA A 13 -33.05 0.37 7.51
CA ALA A 13 -32.91 1.41 8.51
C ALA A 13 -32.38 0.77 9.81
N VAL A 14 -31.14 1.09 10.19
CA VAL A 14 -30.58 0.77 11.50
C VAL A 14 -30.37 2.07 12.27
N LEU A 15 -31.23 2.32 13.25
CA LEU A 15 -31.01 3.33 14.30
C LEU A 15 -30.19 2.69 15.41
N THR A 16 -28.89 2.98 15.46
CA THR A 16 -28.07 2.76 16.66
C THR A 16 -27.50 4.10 17.12
N LEU A 17 -28.01 4.56 18.27
CA LEU A 17 -27.52 5.72 19.01
C LEU A 17 -26.16 5.37 19.63
N GLY A 18 -25.09 5.98 19.10
CA GLY A 18 -23.74 5.81 19.60
C GLY A 18 -22.72 6.12 18.51
N SER A 19 -22.48 7.40 18.25
CA SER A 19 -21.38 7.85 17.39
C SER A 19 -20.04 7.57 18.07
N ALA A 20 -19.63 6.30 18.06
CA ALA A 20 -18.22 5.96 18.24
C ALA A 20 -17.45 6.63 17.08
N PRO A 21 -16.35 7.36 17.34
CA PRO A 21 -15.56 7.94 16.28
C PRO A 21 -15.10 6.80 15.36
N ALA A 22 -15.57 6.80 14.12
CA ALA A 22 -15.02 5.91 13.09
C ALA A 22 -13.52 6.18 13.02
N MET A 23 -12.71 5.20 13.44
CA MET A 23 -11.27 5.24 13.28
C MET A 23 -10.99 5.15 11.78
N ALA A 24 -10.96 6.29 11.10
CA ALA A 24 -10.69 6.40 9.68
C ALA A 24 -9.20 6.11 9.41
N GLY A 25 -8.84 4.84 9.41
CA GLY A 25 -7.76 4.35 8.57
C GLY A 25 -8.22 4.46 7.12
N LYS A 26 -7.59 5.32 6.32
CA LYS A 26 -7.93 5.41 4.89
C LYS A 26 -7.05 4.41 4.16
N ILE A 27 -7.65 3.31 3.71
CA ILE A 27 -7.05 2.39 2.74
C ILE A 27 -7.64 2.75 1.38
N LYS A 28 -6.79 3.15 0.44
CA LYS A 28 -7.16 3.42 -0.94
C LYS A 28 -6.40 2.45 -1.84
N ILE A 29 -7.13 1.63 -2.58
CA ILE A 29 -6.58 0.67 -3.53
C ILE A 29 -7.18 0.98 -4.90
N GLU A 30 -6.33 1.24 -5.89
CA GLU A 30 -6.71 1.45 -7.28
C GLU A 30 -5.92 0.47 -8.15
N GLN A 31 -6.62 -0.34 -8.94
CA GLN A 31 -6.01 -1.35 -9.80
C GLN A 31 -6.55 -1.21 -11.23
N TRP A 32 -5.66 -1.13 -12.20
CA TRP A 32 -5.91 -1.07 -13.63
C TRP A 32 -5.15 -2.20 -14.34
N GLY A 33 -5.81 -2.90 -15.26
CA GLY A 33 -5.23 -4.02 -16.00
C GLY A 33 -5.69 -5.41 -15.51
N TRP A 34 -4.88 -6.47 -15.70
CA TRP A 34 -5.33 -7.86 -15.55
C TRP A 34 -4.61 -8.62 -14.44
N SER A 35 -5.36 -9.31 -13.57
CA SER A 35 -4.80 -10.20 -12.53
C SER A 35 -3.88 -9.53 -11.49
N ASN A 36 -4.11 -8.26 -11.16
CA ASN A 36 -3.40 -7.59 -10.06
C ASN A 36 -3.97 -7.98 -8.70
N SER A 37 -3.11 -8.06 -7.69
CA SER A 37 -3.47 -8.32 -6.28
C SER A 37 -3.02 -7.16 -5.39
N ALA A 38 -3.92 -6.67 -4.54
CA ALA A 38 -3.60 -5.62 -3.59
C ALA A 38 -4.26 -5.88 -2.23
N GLY A 39 -3.50 -5.67 -1.15
CA GLY A 39 -3.96 -5.89 0.22
C GLY A 39 -3.46 -4.79 1.15
N GLY A 40 -4.32 -4.36 2.07
CA GLY A 40 -3.99 -3.37 3.08
C GLY A 40 -4.53 -3.78 4.44
N ASN A 41 -3.68 -3.79 5.48
CA ASN A 41 -4.10 -3.98 6.87
C ASN A 41 -3.68 -2.78 7.73
N GLN A 42 -4.62 -2.25 8.52
CA GLN A 42 -4.36 -1.12 9.42
C GLN A 42 -4.91 -1.39 10.82
N VAL A 43 -4.01 -1.45 11.79
CA VAL A 43 -4.34 -1.54 13.20
C VAL A 43 -3.96 -0.25 13.90
N GLY A 44 -4.95 0.51 14.38
CA GLY A 44 -4.77 1.72 15.18
C GLY A 44 -5.48 2.95 14.61
N LYS A 45 -4.92 4.17 14.81
CA LYS A 45 -5.64 5.44 14.53
C LYS A 45 -4.93 6.30 13.49
N LYS A 46 -5.69 6.82 12.51
CA LYS A 46 -5.24 7.78 11.48
C LYS A 46 -4.11 7.26 10.57
N ASN A 47 -4.08 5.96 10.33
CA ASN A 47 -3.15 5.35 9.38
C ASN A 47 -3.65 5.56 7.93
N ARG A 48 -2.74 5.61 6.96
CA ARG A 48 -3.05 5.80 5.54
C ARG A 48 -2.28 4.81 4.69
N ILE A 49 -2.99 4.04 3.87
CA ILE A 49 -2.44 3.13 2.87
C ILE A 49 -2.96 3.58 1.51
N GLY A 50 -2.06 3.75 0.55
CA GLY A 50 -2.36 3.91 -0.86
C GLY A 50 -1.70 2.81 -1.66
N ILE A 51 -2.46 2.07 -2.46
CA ILE A 51 -1.91 1.13 -3.45
C ILE A 51 -2.48 1.51 -4.80
N HIS A 52 -1.61 1.71 -5.78
CA HIS A 52 -1.94 2.00 -7.15
C HIS A 52 -1.19 1.04 -8.07
N GLN A 53 -1.92 0.24 -8.83
CA GLN A 53 -1.35 -0.74 -9.75
C GLN A 53 -1.90 -0.51 -11.15
N ASN A 54 -1.00 -0.42 -12.13
CA ASN A 54 -1.31 -0.36 -13.54
C ASN A 54 -0.54 -1.46 -14.27
N GLY A 55 -1.23 -2.32 -15.03
CA GLY A 55 -0.62 -3.43 -15.76
C GLY A 55 -1.13 -4.80 -15.29
N SER A 56 -0.27 -5.82 -15.29
CA SER A 56 -0.72 -7.20 -15.06
C SER A 56 0.13 -7.96 -14.05
N TRP A 57 -0.50 -8.82 -13.25
CA TRP A 57 0.16 -9.66 -12.23
C TRP A 57 0.94 -8.91 -11.16
N ASN A 58 0.67 -7.61 -10.96
CA ASN A 58 1.32 -6.85 -9.90
C ASN A 58 0.72 -7.22 -8.54
N THR A 59 1.57 -7.28 -7.51
CA THR A 59 1.19 -7.56 -6.12
C THR A 59 1.67 -6.44 -5.21
N GLY A 60 0.75 -5.81 -4.48
CA GLY A 60 1.04 -4.73 -3.54
C GLY A 60 0.44 -5.03 -2.17
N ILE A 61 1.26 -5.06 -1.12
CA ILE A 61 0.83 -5.36 0.25
C ILE A 61 1.30 -4.25 1.17
N ALA A 62 0.39 -3.72 1.99
CA ALA A 62 0.73 -2.70 2.97
C ALA A 62 0.13 -3.03 4.34
N GLU A 63 0.96 -3.02 5.37
CA GLU A 63 0.58 -3.30 6.75
C GLU A 63 1.06 -2.21 7.70
N GLN A 64 0.15 -1.70 8.53
CA GLN A 64 0.44 -0.62 9.46
C GLN A 64 -0.13 -0.89 10.86
N TYR A 65 0.75 -0.92 11.84
CA TYR A 65 0.43 -1.08 13.26
C TYR A 65 0.82 0.19 14.02
N GLY A 66 -0.16 0.91 14.57
CA GLY A 66 0.07 2.09 15.42
C GLY A 66 -0.72 3.32 14.99
N LYS A 67 -0.10 4.50 14.98
CA LYS A 67 -0.82 5.76 14.76
C LYS A 67 -0.12 6.67 13.76
N ARG A 68 -0.88 7.27 12.85
CA ARG A 68 -0.39 8.25 11.85
C ARG A 68 0.71 7.69 10.93
N ASN A 69 0.71 6.39 10.66
CA ASN A 69 1.61 5.82 9.67
C ASN A 69 1.05 6.05 8.25
N THR A 70 1.93 6.28 7.28
CA THR A 70 1.59 6.48 5.86
C THR A 70 2.40 5.51 5.00
N SER A 71 1.72 4.76 4.13
CA SER A 71 2.33 3.84 3.17
C SER A 71 1.73 4.08 1.79
N ALA A 72 2.58 4.05 0.77
CA ALA A 72 2.20 4.13 -0.62
C ALA A 72 2.95 3.09 -1.47
N ILE A 73 2.24 2.35 -2.32
CA ILE A 73 2.82 1.43 -3.31
C ILE A 73 2.27 1.79 -4.68
N GLY A 74 3.15 2.13 -5.62
CA GLY A 74 2.84 2.39 -7.02
C GLY A 74 3.57 1.38 -7.90
N GLN A 75 2.82 0.64 -8.73
CA GLN A 75 3.38 -0.34 -9.65
C GLN A 75 2.83 -0.11 -11.05
N ASP A 76 3.72 0.08 -12.01
CA ASP A 76 3.39 0.18 -13.44
C ASP A 76 4.18 -0.86 -14.22
N GLY A 77 3.49 -1.83 -14.83
CA GLY A 77 4.08 -2.88 -15.65
C GLY A 77 3.64 -4.29 -15.28
N TYR A 78 4.56 -5.27 -15.31
CA TYR A 78 4.23 -6.69 -15.24
C TYR A 78 4.92 -7.43 -14.08
N ASN A 79 4.16 -8.17 -13.28
CA ASN A 79 4.68 -9.06 -12.25
C ASN A 79 5.61 -8.37 -11.22
N ASN A 80 5.27 -7.15 -10.81
CA ASN A 80 5.99 -6.44 -9.77
C ASN A 80 5.44 -6.79 -8.38
N TYR A 81 6.32 -6.87 -7.38
CA TYR A 81 5.99 -7.15 -5.99
C TYR A 81 6.49 -6.03 -5.07
N GLY A 82 5.57 -5.42 -4.32
CA GLY A 82 5.85 -4.38 -3.34
C GLY A 82 5.22 -4.71 -2.00
N ASP A 83 6.01 -4.65 -0.92
CA ASP A 83 5.53 -4.85 0.45
C ASP A 83 6.02 -3.73 1.37
N THR A 84 5.12 -3.18 2.18
CA THR A 84 5.44 -2.20 3.20
C THR A 84 4.88 -2.64 4.55
N PHE A 85 5.74 -2.72 5.56
CA PHE A 85 5.37 -2.99 6.94
C PHE A 85 5.82 -1.83 7.84
N GLN A 86 4.89 -1.23 8.59
CA GLN A 86 5.21 -0.13 9.51
C GLN A 86 4.63 -0.38 10.91
N ARG A 87 5.49 -0.44 11.91
CA ARG A 87 5.12 -0.52 13.32
C ARG A 87 5.57 0.72 14.08
N GLY A 88 4.65 1.37 14.78
CA GLY A 88 4.91 2.55 15.63
C GLY A 88 4.13 3.79 15.21
N ARG A 89 4.75 4.97 15.24
CA ARG A 89 4.05 6.25 15.01
C ARG A 89 4.76 7.16 14.02
N ASN A 90 3.97 7.85 13.19
CA ASN A 90 4.46 8.82 12.20
C ASN A 90 5.50 8.24 11.22
N ASN A 91 5.42 6.95 10.89
CA ASN A 91 6.30 6.36 9.88
C ASN A 91 5.75 6.64 8.47
N ALA A 92 6.64 6.82 7.50
CA ALA A 92 6.32 7.02 6.09
C ALA A 92 7.11 6.03 5.21
N ALA A 93 6.41 5.26 4.38
CA ALA A 93 7.00 4.27 3.46
C ALA A 93 6.43 4.47 2.05
N GLY A 94 7.28 4.36 1.03
CA GLY A 94 6.88 4.49 -0.37
C GLY A 94 7.64 3.53 -1.28
N ILE A 95 6.92 2.79 -2.12
CA ILE A 95 7.50 1.94 -3.18
C ILE A 95 6.98 2.40 -4.53
N GLY A 96 7.87 2.63 -5.50
CA GLY A 96 7.57 2.86 -6.90
C GLY A 96 8.29 1.85 -7.79
N GLN A 97 7.55 1.10 -8.61
CA GLN A 97 8.12 0.10 -9.51
C GLN A 97 7.62 0.35 -10.93
N PHE A 98 8.55 0.49 -11.87
CA PHE A 98 8.27 0.79 -13.29
C PHE A 98 8.98 -0.23 -14.18
N GLY A 99 8.24 -1.17 -14.76
CA GLY A 99 8.80 -2.25 -15.57
C GLY A 99 8.33 -3.61 -15.10
N SER A 100 9.23 -4.59 -15.06
CA SER A 100 8.85 -6.00 -14.86
C SER A 100 9.67 -6.71 -13.79
N ASN A 101 9.03 -7.67 -13.11
CA ASN A 101 9.68 -8.59 -12.15
C ASN A 101 10.44 -7.90 -11.01
N HIS A 102 10.00 -6.71 -10.59
CA HIS A 102 10.61 -6.00 -9.48
C HIS A 102 10.17 -6.58 -8.13
N ASN A 103 11.05 -6.51 -7.13
CA ASN A 103 10.76 -6.87 -5.75
C ASN A 103 11.29 -5.78 -4.81
N ALA A 104 10.39 -5.16 -4.05
CA ALA A 104 10.75 -4.15 -3.06
C ALA A 104 10.04 -4.41 -1.74
N ILE A 105 10.80 -4.37 -0.65
CA ILE A 105 10.28 -4.54 0.72
C ILE A 105 10.78 -3.40 1.60
N ILE A 106 9.86 -2.73 2.29
CA ILE A 106 10.18 -1.70 3.27
C ILE A 106 9.61 -2.09 4.62
N THR A 107 10.48 -2.27 5.61
CA THR A 107 10.11 -2.55 7.01
C THR A 107 10.59 -1.42 7.91
N GLN A 108 9.65 -0.78 8.63
CA GLN A 108 9.95 0.29 9.58
C GLN A 108 9.41 -0.05 10.96
N ASP A 109 10.30 -0.14 11.94
CA ASP A 109 9.97 -0.37 13.35
C ASP A 109 10.46 0.79 14.22
N GLY A 110 9.52 1.58 14.75
CA GLY A 110 9.84 2.73 15.59
C GLY A 110 9.01 3.96 15.22
N ASN A 111 9.56 5.16 15.43
CA ASN A 111 8.78 6.40 15.24
C ASN A 111 9.49 7.40 14.35
N GLY A 112 8.74 8.03 13.44
CA GLY A 112 9.26 9.09 12.57
C GLY A 112 10.24 8.59 11.51
N ASN A 113 10.18 7.31 11.14
CA ASN A 113 11.05 6.74 10.10
C ASN A 113 10.47 7.06 8.71
N ILE A 114 11.34 7.37 7.74
CA ILE A 114 10.99 7.65 6.35
C ILE A 114 11.82 6.73 5.44
N ALA A 115 11.14 5.96 4.60
CA ALA A 115 11.77 5.06 3.64
C ALA A 115 11.10 5.18 2.27
N ALA A 116 11.89 5.24 1.21
CA ALA A 116 11.41 5.24 -0.16
C ALA A 116 12.26 4.32 -1.05
N GLY A 117 11.61 3.59 -1.95
CA GLY A 117 12.27 2.74 -2.93
C GLY A 117 11.71 2.99 -4.33
N VAL A 118 12.57 3.22 -5.31
CA VAL A 118 12.19 3.31 -6.72
C VAL A 118 12.98 2.30 -7.54
N GLN A 119 12.30 1.48 -8.33
CA GLN A 119 12.90 0.48 -9.21
C GLN A 119 12.40 0.68 -10.64
N VAL A 120 13.32 0.67 -11.60
CA VAL A 120 13.04 0.85 -13.02
C VAL A 120 13.71 -0.24 -13.84
N GLY A 121 13.00 -0.85 -14.78
CA GLY A 121 13.54 -1.80 -15.76
C GLY A 121 13.09 -3.24 -15.51
N ASN A 122 14.02 -4.20 -15.38
CA ASN A 122 13.67 -5.62 -15.15
C ASN A 122 14.45 -6.21 -13.97
N GLY A 123 13.76 -6.90 -13.06
CA GLY A 123 14.42 -7.77 -12.08
C GLY A 123 15.10 -7.08 -10.89
N CYS A 124 14.85 -5.79 -10.64
CA CYS A 124 15.39 -5.12 -9.46
C CYS A 124 14.91 -5.74 -8.13
N ARG A 125 15.82 -5.83 -7.16
CA ARG A 125 15.51 -6.20 -5.77
C ARG A 125 16.05 -5.16 -4.79
N GLY A 126 15.20 -4.70 -3.87
CA GLY A 126 15.55 -3.66 -2.89
C GLY A 126 14.82 -3.84 -1.58
N ASP A 127 15.58 -3.99 -0.49
CA ASP A 127 15.06 -4.21 0.86
C ASP A 127 15.55 -3.08 1.78
N VAL A 128 14.63 -2.40 2.47
CA VAL A 128 14.94 -1.36 3.47
C VAL A 128 14.40 -1.78 4.82
N ILE A 129 15.28 -1.81 5.82
CA ILE A 129 14.92 -2.08 7.21
C ILE A 129 15.39 -0.91 8.05
N GLN A 130 14.46 -0.24 8.73
CA GLN A 130 14.76 0.86 9.65
C GLN A 130 14.22 0.55 11.03
N SER A 131 15.08 0.61 12.04
CA SER A 131 14.71 0.48 13.45
C SER A 131 15.07 1.75 14.22
N GLY A 132 14.22 2.17 15.17
CA GLY A 132 14.46 3.34 16.02
C GLY A 132 13.72 4.61 15.59
N HIS A 133 14.35 5.77 15.78
CA HIS A 133 13.68 7.07 15.63
C HIS A 133 14.34 7.96 14.59
N GLY A 134 13.53 8.57 13.71
CA GLY A 134 13.98 9.61 12.80
C GLY A 134 14.89 9.13 11.66
N ASN A 135 14.87 7.84 11.32
CA ASN A 135 15.71 7.34 10.24
C ASN A 135 15.16 7.75 8.87
N VAL A 136 16.04 8.10 7.94
CA VAL A 136 15.69 8.38 6.54
C VAL A 136 16.51 7.47 5.63
N ALA A 137 15.85 6.74 4.75
CA ALA A 137 16.49 5.86 3.77
C ALA A 137 15.78 6.00 2.43
N ALA A 138 16.56 6.02 1.35
CA ALA A 138 16.03 6.00 0.00
C ALA A 138 16.92 5.13 -0.87
N PHE A 139 16.32 4.39 -1.80
CA PHE A 139 17.07 3.74 -2.87
C PHE A 139 16.39 3.98 -4.21
N VAL A 140 17.22 4.09 -5.25
CA VAL A 140 16.79 4.14 -6.65
C VAL A 140 17.64 3.13 -7.40
N GLN A 141 16.99 2.20 -8.09
CA GLN A 141 17.67 1.16 -8.87
C GLN A 141 17.16 1.18 -10.30
N THR A 142 18.08 1.05 -11.24
CA THR A 142 17.79 0.76 -12.65
C THR A 142 18.42 -0.59 -12.98
N CYS A 143 17.61 -1.51 -13.51
CA CYS A 143 18.03 -2.88 -13.80
C CYS A 143 17.67 -3.23 -15.25
N ASN A 144 18.46 -4.09 -15.89
CA ASN A 144 18.33 -4.40 -17.31
C ASN A 144 17.38 -5.57 -17.58
#